data_AF-A0A1E4F4V9-F1
#
_entry.id   AF-A0A1E4F4V9-F1
#
_cell.length_a   1.000
_cell.length_b   1.000
_cell.length_c   1.000
_cell.angle_alpha   90.00
_cell.angle_beta   90.00
_cell.angle_gamma   90.00
#
_symmetry.space_group_name_H-M   'P 1'
#
loop_
_entity.id
_entity.type
_entity.pdbx_description
1 polymer ?
#
loop_
_entity_poly.entity_id
_entity_poly.type
_entity_poly.pdbx_seq_one_letter_code
_entity_poly.pdbx_strand_id
1 'polypeptide(L)' 'MRFIFKKSGGDEKAPAFVQFSDHAIAPQVADHFHLYWGDDRALLLEELTNWPTYYPSALSARDVVEEMLAH' A
#
# COMPACT_ATOMS: atom_id res chain seq x y z
N MET A 1 -2.92 4.14 -9.34
CA MET A 1 -2.36 5.47 -8.95
C MET A 1 -1.42 5.26 -7.77
N ARG A 2 -0.40 6.10 -7.56
CA ARG A 2 0.39 6.12 -6.31
C ARG A 2 0.00 7.34 -5.48
N PHE A 3 -0.58 7.15 -4.30
CA PHE A 3 -0.83 8.21 -3.32
C PHE A 3 0.37 8.30 -2.37
N ILE A 4 1.10 9.41 -2.43
CA ILE A 4 2.41 9.55 -1.79
C ILE A 4 2.28 10.41 -0.53
N PHE A 5 2.83 9.92 0.57
CA PHE A 5 2.88 10.61 1.85
C PHE A 5 4.33 10.75 2.31
N LYS A 6 4.63 11.89 2.95
CA LYS A 6 5.94 12.16 3.57
C LYS A 6 5.76 12.25 5.08
N LYS A 7 6.62 11.56 5.83
CA LYS A 7 6.65 11.64 7.30
C LYS A 7 6.97 13.09 7.72
N SER A 8 6.10 13.67 8.54
CA SER A 8 6.28 15.00 9.13
C SER A 8 6.70 14.97 10.61
N GLY A 9 6.65 13.79 11.25
CA GLY A 9 7.01 13.54 12.64
C GLY A 9 6.63 12.11 13.04
N GLY A 10 6.83 11.74 14.32
CA GLY A 10 6.50 10.42 14.86
C GLY A 10 7.72 9.52 15.04
N ASP A 11 7.53 8.21 14.90
CA ASP A 11 8.58 7.20 15.11
C ASP A 11 9.80 7.48 14.21
N GLU A 12 10.98 7.54 14.83
CA GLU A 12 12.25 7.77 14.14
C GLU A 12 12.54 6.67 13.12
N LYS A 13 12.17 5.42 13.42
CA LYS A 13 12.40 4.24 12.56
C LYS A 13 11.40 4.11 11.42
N ALA A 14 10.30 4.88 11.43
CA ALA A 14 9.36 4.87 10.33
C ALA A 14 10.00 5.45 9.05
N PRO A 15 9.65 4.94 7.87
CA PRO A 15 10.18 5.41 6.59
C PRO A 15 9.87 6.91 6.35
N ALA A 16 10.75 7.62 5.64
CA ALA A 16 10.50 9.03 5.31
C ALA A 16 9.34 9.20 4.31
N PHE A 17 9.10 8.20 3.46
CA PHE A 17 8.02 8.18 2.49
C PHE A 17 7.27 6.84 2.52
N VAL A 18 5.95 6.93 2.33
CA VAL A 18 5.10 5.77 2.02
C VAL A 18 4.24 6.08 0.79
N GLN A 19 3.95 5.04 0.00
CA GLN A 19 3.06 5.15 -1.15
C GLN A 19 2.00 4.06 -1.08
N PHE A 20 0.73 4.47 -1.22
CA PHE A 20 -0.40 3.55 -1.35
C PHE A 20 -0.78 3.40 -2.82
N SER A 21 -1.13 2.17 -3.21
CA SER A 21 -1.75 1.85 -4.50
C SER A 21 -2.82 0.79 -4.28
N ASP A 22 -4.07 1.10 -4.59
CA ASP A 22 -5.26 0.30 -4.28
C ASP A 22 -6.20 0.16 -5.49
N HIS A 23 -5.66 0.36 -6.70
CA HIS A 23 -6.40 0.43 -7.97
C HIS A 23 -7.37 1.62 -8.11
N ALA A 24 -7.55 2.44 -7.07
CA ALA A 24 -8.37 3.64 -7.11
C ALA A 24 -7.63 4.83 -7.74
N ILE A 25 -8.40 5.80 -8.23
CA ILE A 25 -7.91 7.11 -8.68
C ILE A 25 -8.69 8.30 -8.10
N ALA A 26 -9.69 8.02 -7.26
CA ALA A 26 -10.57 8.99 -6.62
C ALA A 26 -10.91 8.51 -5.20
N PRO A 27 -11.41 9.40 -4.31
CA PRO A 27 -11.71 9.03 -2.94
C PRO A 27 -12.72 7.87 -2.84
N GLN A 28 -12.30 6.77 -2.21
CA GLN A 28 -13.13 5.64 -1.82
C GLN A 28 -12.48 4.90 -0.64
N VAL A 29 -13.21 3.96 -0.04
CA VAL A 29 -12.63 3.01 0.91
C VAL A 29 -11.95 1.91 0.12
N ALA A 30 -10.70 1.59 0.46
CA ALA A 30 -9.94 0.54 -0.22
C ALA A 30 -10.34 -0.85 0.29
N ASP A 31 -10.58 -1.78 -0.65
CA ASP A 31 -10.81 -3.19 -0.32
C ASP A 31 -9.50 -3.89 0.07
N HIS A 32 -8.39 -3.57 -0.61
CA HIS A 32 -7.03 -3.97 -0.27
C HIS A 32 -6.05 -2.91 -0.82
N PHE A 33 -4.77 -2.96 -0.43
CA PHE A 33 -3.76 -2.04 -0.97
C PHE A 33 -2.37 -2.65 -1.04
N HIS A 34 -1.55 -2.11 -1.95
CA HIS A 34 -0.11 -2.27 -1.98
C HIS A 34 0.56 -1.10 -1.28
N LEU A 35 1.56 -1.40 -0.44
CA LEU A 35 2.33 -0.43 0.31
C LEU A 35 3.78 -0.45 -0.12
N TYR A 36 4.30 0.72 -0.49
CA TYR A 36 5.72 0.96 -0.74
C TYR A 36 6.25 1.89 0.33
N TRP A 37 7.48 1.70 0.78
CA TRP A 37 8.09 2.55 1.78
C TRP A 37 9.61 2.62 1.66
N GLY A 38 10.16 3.75 2.05
CA GLY A 38 11.60 4.00 2.01
C GLY A 38 11.92 5.47 2.20
N ASP A 39 13.19 5.80 2.07
CA ASP A 39 13.69 7.15 2.34
C ASP A 39 13.96 7.99 1.09
N ASP A 40 13.84 7.39 -0.09
CA ASP A 40 13.92 8.06 -1.39
C ASP A 40 12.60 7.94 -2.15
N ARG A 41 11.92 9.08 -2.35
CA ARG A 41 10.64 9.13 -3.04
C ARG A 41 10.73 8.69 -4.50
N ALA A 42 11.81 9.03 -5.21
CA ALA A 42 11.96 8.74 -6.63
C ALA A 42 12.19 7.24 -6.84
N LEU A 43 13.08 6.63 -6.06
CA LEU A 43 13.35 5.19 -6.14
C LEU A 43 12.10 4.35 -5.85
N LEU A 44 11.24 4.78 -4.93
CA LEU A 44 9.97 4.08 -4.66
C LEU A 44 8.99 4.09 -5.85
N LEU A 45 9.08 5.08 -6.74
CA LEU A 45 8.27 5.09 -7.98
C LEU A 45 8.83 4.12 -9.03
N GLU A 46 10.12 3.82 -8.97
CA GLU A 46 10.79 2.86 -9.84
C GLU A 46 10.64 1.41 -9.35
N GLU A 47 10.23 1.19 -8.09
CA GLU A 47 9.95 -0.14 -7.55
C GLU A 47 8.68 -0.74 -8.16
N LEU A 48 8.87 -1.85 -8.89
CA LEU A 48 7.84 -2.56 -9.65
C LEU A 48 7.79 -4.06 -9.33
N THR A 49 8.69 -4.57 -8.51
CA THR A 49 8.90 -6.00 -8.27
C THR A 49 8.48 -6.45 -6.88
N ASN A 50 8.58 -5.57 -5.88
CA ASN A 50 8.14 -5.83 -4.52
C ASN A 50 7.03 -4.84 -4.13
N TRP A 51 5.83 -5.38 -3.93
CA TRP A 51 4.64 -4.61 -3.58
C TRP A 51 3.85 -5.33 -2.47
N PRO A 52 4.33 -5.26 -1.23
CA PRO A 52 3.65 -5.85 -0.07
C PRO A 52 2.16 -5.47 -0.04
N THR A 53 1.31 -6.48 0.04
CA THR A 53 -0.14 -6.34 -0.15
C THR A 53 -0.89 -6.66 1.14
N TYR A 54 -1.86 -5.84 1.47
CA TYR A 54 -2.59 -5.88 2.74
C TYR A 54 -4.10 -5.90 2.50
N TYR A 55 -4.77 -6.80 3.21
CA TYR A 55 -6.23 -6.95 3.25
C TYR A 55 -6.78 -6.56 4.64
N PRO A 56 -8.08 -6.28 4.78
CA PRO A 56 -8.72 -6.01 6.07
C PRO A 56 -8.50 -7.17 7.05
N SER A 57 -8.07 -6.86 8.27
CA SER A 57 -7.73 -7.86 9.28
C SER A 57 -8.92 -8.70 9.78
N ALA A 58 -10.15 -8.29 9.47
CA ALA A 58 -11.37 -9.02 9.79
C ALA A 58 -11.65 -10.17 8.82
N LEU A 59 -11.01 -10.20 7.63
CA LEU A 59 -11.19 -11.27 6.66
C LEU A 59 -10.50 -12.55 7.14
N SER A 60 -11.15 -13.69 6.90
CA SER A 60 -10.50 -14.98 7.05
C SER A 60 -9.53 -15.22 5.89
N ALA A 61 -8.60 -16.16 6.06
CA ALA A 61 -7.71 -16.57 4.97
C ALA A 61 -8.49 -17.08 3.74
N ARG A 62 -9.68 -17.67 3.94
CA ARG A 62 -10.54 -18.11 2.84
C ARG A 62 -11.11 -16.93 2.08
N ASP A 63 -11.62 -15.92 2.78
CA ASP A 63 -12.18 -14.73 2.16
C ASP A 63 -11.12 -14.01 1.33
N VAL A 64 -9.90 -13.88 1.86
CA VAL A 64 -8.76 -13.30 1.12
C VAL A 64 -8.47 -14.10 -0.16
N VAL A 65 -8.46 -15.43 -0.11
CA VAL A 65 -8.26 -16.26 -1.32
C VAL A 65 -9.40 -16.06 -2.32
N GLU A 66 -10.65 -16.00 -1.87
CA GLU A 66 -11.81 -15.78 -2.73
C GLU A 66 -11.74 -14.40 -3.43
N GLU A 67 -11.38 -13.34 -2.70
CA GLU A 67 -11.19 -12.00 -3.26
C GLU A 67 -10.01 -11.94 -4.24
N MET A 68 -8.88 -12.61 -3.94
CA MET A 68 -7.74 -12.68 -4.85
C MET A 68 -8.07 -13.42 -6.16
N LEU A 69 -8.96 -14.42 -6.12
CA LEU A 69 -9.38 -15.16 -7.30
C LEU A 69 -10.43 -14.41 -8.14
N ALA A 70 -11.17 -13.48 -7.52
CA ALA A 70 -12.20 -12.67 -8.16
C ALA A 70 -11.67 -11.34 -8.74
N HIS A 71 -10.38 -11.05 -8.52
CA HIS A 71 -9.72 -9.77 -8.80
C HIS A 71 -9.54 -9.45 -10.29
#